data_AF-A0A3S4DGG0-F1
#
_entry.id   AF-A0A3S4DGG0-F1
#
_cell.length_a   1.000
_cell.length_b   1.000
_cell.length_c   1.000
_cell.angle_alpha   90.00
_cell.angle_beta   90.00
_cell.angle_gamma   90.00
#
_symmetry.space_group_name_H-M   'P 1'
#
loop_
_entity.id
_entity.type
_entity.pdbx_description
1 polymer ?
#
loop_
_entity_poly.entity_id
_entity_poly.type
_entity_poly.pdbx_seq_one_letter_code
_entity_poly.pdbx_strand_id
1 'polypeptide(L)'
;MVKIVSWLLLTLISSAGLATYFLQQQYEEKSADFRILYREITVKLSQHDAIIPLLPENQDAQEVQKILPQIVRWRQHTNLEPRRPIVLEGRGRYWLNFAQLSLLIDLKTLLNTLPETKPFKHLTLRWNNEPLF
;
A
#
# COMPACT_ATOMS: atom_id res chain seq x y z
N MET A 1 13.98 25.62 49.60
CA MET A 1 12.89 24.84 48.96
C MET A 1 12.39 25.52 47.68
N VAL A 2 11.79 26.71 47.73
CA VAL A 2 11.18 27.38 46.56
C VAL A 2 12.14 27.56 45.37
N LYS A 3 13.39 27.98 45.61
CA LYS A 3 14.40 28.11 44.55
C LYS A 3 14.66 26.79 43.81
N ILE A 4 14.78 25.68 44.55
CA ILE A 4 15.07 24.36 43.97
C ILE A 4 13.88 23.87 43.13
N VAL A 5 12.67 24.07 43.62
CA VAL A 5 11.43 23.74 42.89
C VAL A 5 11.33 24.58 41.62
N SER A 6 11.66 25.87 41.68
CA SER A 6 11.66 26.76 40.51
C SER A 6 12.68 26.33 39.46
N TRP A 7 13.88 25.91 39.87
CA TRP A 7 14.90 25.39 38.94
C TRP A 7 14.47 24.06 38.32
N LEU A 8 13.86 23.16 39.09
CA LEU A 8 13.31 21.89 38.58
C LEU A 8 12.19 22.10 37.58
N LEU A 9 11.28 23.04 37.83
CA LEU A 9 10.21 23.38 36.89
C LEU A 9 10.76 23.95 35.59
N LEU A 10 11.77 24.82 35.68
CA LEU A 10 12.39 25.42 34.51
C LEU A 10 13.10 24.37 33.64
N THR A 11 13.83 23.43 34.26
CA THR A 11 14.48 22.34 33.53
C THR A 11 13.48 21.35 32.95
N LEU A 12 12.39 21.07 33.66
CA LEU A 12 11.32 20.19 33.17
C LEU A 12 10.62 20.80 31.95
N ILE A 13 10.26 22.08 32.00
CA ILE A 13 9.64 22.80 30.88
C ILE A 13 10.60 22.86 29.69
N SER A 14 11.88 23.14 29.93
CA SER A 14 12.88 23.25 28.86
C SER A 14 13.17 21.91 28.18
N SER A 15 13.22 20.82 28.94
CA SER A 15 13.40 19.46 28.40
C SER A 15 12.16 18.97 27.66
N ALA A 16 10.96 19.26 28.16
CA ALA A 16 9.70 18.96 27.48
C ALA A 16 9.61 19.71 26.14
N GLY A 17 9.98 21.00 26.11
CA GLY A 17 10.03 21.80 24.89
C GLY A 17 10.95 21.21 23.82
N LEU A 18 12.16 20.79 24.22
CA LEU A 18 13.12 20.12 23.33
C LEU A 18 12.57 18.79 22.81
N ALA A 19 11.96 17.97 23.67
CA ALA A 19 11.36 16.70 23.26
C ALA A 19 10.22 16.91 22.24
N THR A 20 9.33 17.88 22.46
CA THR A 20 8.27 18.22 21.51
C THR A 20 8.82 18.73 20.18
N TYR A 21 9.88 19.55 20.22
CA TYR A 21 10.54 20.05 19.01
C TYR A 21 11.13 18.90 18.17
N PHE A 22 11.85 17.96 18.80
CA PHE A 22 12.39 16.80 18.09
C PHE A 22 11.29 15.86 17.57
N LEU A 23 10.22 15.65 18.33
CA LEU A 23 9.07 14.87 17.86
C LEU A 23 8.39 15.51 16.66
N GLN A 24 8.19 16.83 16.69
CA GLN A 24 7.64 17.60 15.57
C GLN A 24 8.54 17.49 14.34
N GLN A 25 9.85 17.66 14.51
CA GLN A 25 10.80 17.59 13.39
C GLN A 25 10.83 16.18 12.76
N GLN A 26 10.86 15.13 13.59
CA GLN A 26 10.78 13.76 13.09
C GLN A 26 9.43 13.46 12.44
N TYR A 27 8.34 14.02 12.95
CA TYR A 27 7.02 13.88 12.37
C TYR A 27 6.94 14.53 10.99
N GLU A 28 7.44 15.75 10.82
CA GLU A 28 7.47 16.45 9.53
C GLU A 28 8.33 15.72 8.49
N GLU A 29 9.53 15.28 8.87
CA GLU A 29 10.41 14.50 7.97
C GLU A 29 9.73 13.20 7.51
N LYS A 30 9.16 12.42 8.44
CA LYS A 30 8.49 11.17 8.09
C LYS A 30 7.15 11.37 7.38
N SER A 31 6.43 12.44 7.70
CA SER A 31 5.17 12.77 7.03
C SER A 31 5.40 13.24 5.60
N ALA A 32 6.50 13.94 5.32
CA ALA A 32 6.87 14.34 3.97
C ALA A 32 7.16 13.11 3.10
N ASP A 33 7.98 12.19 3.58
CA ASP A 33 8.29 10.93 2.89
C ASP A 33 7.02 10.09 2.66
N PHE A 34 6.18 9.95 3.69
CA PHE A 34 4.91 9.25 3.57
C PHE A 34 4.01 9.90 2.52
N ARG A 35 3.91 11.23 2.50
CA ARG A 35 3.07 11.96 1.53
C ARG A 35 3.58 11.80 0.09
N ILE A 36 4.90 11.76 -0.11
CA ILE A 36 5.51 11.50 -1.42
C ILE A 36 5.18 10.07 -1.87
N LEU A 37 5.44 9.08 -1.02
CA LEU A 37 5.15 7.67 -1.31
C LEU A 37 3.66 7.44 -1.59
N TYR A 38 2.78 8.03 -0.76
CA TYR A 38 1.33 7.95 -0.94
C TYR A 38 0.90 8.54 -2.29
N ARG A 39 1.44 9.70 -2.66
CA ARG A 39 1.17 10.33 -3.97
C ARG A 39 1.62 9.43 -5.12
N GLU A 40 2.82 8.87 -5.05
CA GLU A 40 3.34 7.99 -6.10
C GLU A 40 2.52 6.71 -6.25
N ILE A 41 2.14 6.08 -5.14
CA ILE A 41 1.25 4.91 -5.14
C ILE A 41 -0.10 5.29 -5.76
N THR A 42 -0.69 6.42 -5.35
CA THR A 42 -1.99 6.89 -5.86
C THR A 42 -1.94 7.17 -7.36
N VAL A 43 -0.87 7.80 -7.87
CA VAL A 43 -0.68 8.05 -9.30
C VAL A 43 -0.50 6.75 -10.08
N LYS A 44 0.28 5.79 -9.57
CA LYS A 44 0.44 4.48 -10.23
C LYS A 44 -0.87 3.69 -10.23
N LEU A 45 -1.65 3.79 -9.17
CA LEU A 45 -2.95 3.14 -9.06
C LEU A 45 -3.97 3.76 -10.02
N SER A 46 -4.01 5.09 -10.16
CA SER A 46 -4.92 5.76 -11.11
C SER A 46 -4.54 5.50 -12.57
N GLN A 47 -3.24 5.36 -12.87
CA GLN A 47 -2.79 4.92 -14.20
C GLN A 47 -3.24 3.48 -14.50
N HIS A 48 -3.22 2.59 -13.50
CA HIS A 48 -3.78 1.25 -13.62
C HIS A 48 -5.29 1.27 -13.88
N ASP A 49 -6.06 2.08 -13.14
CA ASP A 49 -7.51 2.22 -13.34
C ASP A 49 -7.86 2.78 -14.73
N ALA A 50 -6.98 3.57 -15.35
CA ALA A 50 -7.16 4.05 -16.72
C ALA A 50 -6.81 3.02 -17.80
N ILE A 51 -5.89 2.08 -17.53
CA ILE A 51 -5.44 1.07 -18.49
C ILE A 51 -6.35 -0.16 -18.49
N ILE A 52 -6.85 -0.58 -17.32
CA ILE A 52 -7.71 -1.77 -17.19
C ILE A 52 -8.94 -1.75 -18.12
N PRO A 53 -9.65 -0.64 -18.33
CA PRO A 53 -10.76 -0.55 -19.27
C PRO A 53 -10.34 -0.55 -20.75
N LEU A 54 -9.09 -0.21 -21.05
CA LEU A 54 -8.54 -0.16 -22.40
C LEU A 54 -7.88 -1.48 -22.83
N LEU A 55 -7.83 -2.47 -21.93
CA LEU A 55 -7.38 -3.81 -22.27
C LEU A 55 -8.39 -4.44 -23.24
N PRO A 56 -7.98 -4.78 -24.47
CA PRO A 56 -8.88 -5.38 -25.45
C PRO A 56 -9.39 -6.73 -24.96
N GLU A 57 -10.68 -7.01 -25.18
CA GLU A 57 -11.41 -8.20 -24.68
C GLU A 57 -10.76 -9.55 -25.02
N ASN A 58 -9.84 -9.58 -25.99
CA ASN A 58 -9.34 -10.80 -26.62
C ASN A 58 -7.82 -10.96 -26.64
N GLN A 59 -7.06 -10.16 -25.86
CA GLN A 59 -5.60 -10.30 -25.83
C GLN A 59 -5.13 -11.46 -24.94
N ASP A 60 -4.05 -12.08 -25.37
CA ASP A 60 -3.38 -13.19 -24.70
C ASP A 60 -2.81 -12.71 -23.36
N ALA A 61 -3.01 -13.47 -22.27
CA ALA A 61 -2.56 -13.10 -20.92
C ALA A 61 -1.07 -12.74 -20.85
N GLN A 62 -0.30 -13.29 -21.79
CA GLN A 62 1.14 -13.07 -21.95
C GLN A 62 1.50 -11.63 -22.34
N GLU A 63 0.66 -10.93 -23.09
CA GLU A 63 0.98 -9.59 -23.60
C GLU A 63 0.77 -8.51 -22.53
N VAL A 64 -0.30 -8.64 -21.75
CA VAL A 64 -0.56 -7.80 -20.58
C VAL A 64 0.43 -8.09 -19.46
N GLN A 65 0.89 -9.33 -19.32
CA GLN A 65 1.94 -9.67 -18.34
C GLN A 65 3.30 -8.99 -18.65
N LYS A 66 3.55 -8.56 -19.89
CA LYS A 66 4.74 -7.74 -20.23
C LYS A 66 4.65 -6.33 -19.64
N ILE A 67 3.44 -5.78 -19.53
CA ILE A 67 3.19 -4.43 -19.02
C ILE A 67 2.95 -4.49 -17.50
N LEU A 68 2.15 -5.46 -17.08
CA LEU A 68 1.63 -5.67 -15.73
C LEU A 68 1.98 -7.09 -15.24
N PRO A 69 3.24 -7.36 -14.90
CA PRO A 69 3.72 -8.71 -14.56
C PRO A 69 3.02 -9.31 -13.33
N GLN A 70 2.43 -8.48 -12.47
CA GLN A 70 1.63 -8.92 -11.32
C GLN A 70 0.31 -9.58 -11.73
N ILE A 71 -0.19 -9.37 -12.95
CA ILE A 71 -1.43 -10.00 -13.44
C ILE A 71 -1.07 -11.38 -13.99
N VAL A 72 -1.45 -12.42 -13.25
CA VAL A 72 -1.15 -13.82 -13.61
C VAL A 72 -2.19 -14.36 -14.59
N ARG A 73 -3.46 -14.00 -14.37
CA ARG A 73 -4.60 -14.39 -15.20
C ARG A 73 -5.68 -13.31 -15.12
N TRP A 74 -6.57 -13.27 -16.09
CA TRP A 74 -7.87 -12.64 -15.92
C TRP A 74 -8.99 -13.49 -16.49
N ARG A 75 -10.22 -13.15 -16.11
CA ARG A 75 -11.43 -13.79 -16.59
C ARG A 75 -12.48 -12.71 -16.81
N GLN A 76 -13.02 -12.66 -18.02
CA GLN A 76 -14.24 -11.90 -18.27
C GLN A 76 -15.44 -12.78 -17.96
N HIS A 77 -16.48 -12.15 -17.44
CA HIS A 77 -17.70 -12.77 -17.00
C HIS A 77 -18.87 -12.12 -17.73
N THR A 78 -19.67 -12.95 -18.38
CA THR A 78 -20.88 -12.50 -19.08
C THR A 78 -22.00 -12.05 -18.15
N ASN A 79 -21.97 -12.45 -16.88
CA ASN A 79 -22.97 -12.07 -15.86
C ASN A 79 -22.40 -11.11 -14.82
N LEU A 80 -23.15 -10.05 -14.52
CA LEU A 80 -22.94 -9.07 -13.45
C LEU A 80 -23.51 -9.60 -12.13
N GLU A 81 -22.96 -10.69 -11.60
CA GLU A 81 -23.28 -11.10 -10.23
C GLU A 81 -22.46 -10.29 -9.21
N PRO A 82 -23.05 -9.86 -8.08
CA PRO A 82 -22.34 -9.18 -7.02
C PRO A 82 -21.28 -10.11 -6.43
N ARG A 83 -20.02 -9.86 -6.80
CA ARG A 83 -18.85 -10.59 -6.31
C ARG A 83 -18.15 -9.78 -5.25
N ARG A 84 -17.55 -10.48 -4.29
CA ARG A 84 -16.65 -9.84 -3.31
C ARG A 84 -15.51 -9.17 -4.08
N PRO A 85 -15.18 -7.89 -3.79
CA PRO A 85 -14.14 -7.17 -4.52
C PRO A 85 -12.79 -7.91 -4.50
N ILE A 86 -12.46 -8.55 -3.39
CA ILE A 86 -11.25 -9.36 -3.23
C ILE A 86 -11.63 -10.76 -2.73
N VAL A 87 -11.11 -11.78 -3.41
CA VAL A 87 -11.22 -13.19 -3.02
C VAL A 87 -9.83 -13.81 -2.97
N LEU A 88 -9.51 -14.46 -1.86
CA LEU A 88 -8.20 -15.10 -1.67
C LEU A 88 -8.09 -16.36 -2.54
N GLU A 89 -6.99 -16.49 -3.29
CA GLU A 89 -6.60 -17.75 -3.94
C GLU A 89 -5.56 -18.51 -3.09
N GLY A 90 -4.82 -17.77 -2.26
CA GLY A 90 -3.78 -18.29 -1.38
C GLY A 90 -2.36 -18.15 -1.95
N ARG A 91 -1.35 -18.39 -1.10
CA ARG A 91 0.09 -18.24 -1.42
C ARG A 91 0.47 -16.84 -1.96
N GLY A 92 -0.06 -15.77 -1.38
CA GLY A 92 0.23 -14.42 -1.88
C GLY A 92 -0.58 -13.99 -3.10
N ARG A 93 -1.56 -14.80 -3.53
CA ARG A 93 -2.40 -14.48 -4.70
C ARG A 93 -3.85 -14.23 -4.31
N TYR A 94 -4.46 -13.29 -5.00
CA TYR A 94 -5.85 -12.91 -4.80
C TYR A 94 -6.52 -12.52 -6.11
N TRP A 95 -7.81 -12.84 -6.20
CA TRP A 95 -8.69 -12.36 -7.25
C TRP A 95 -9.23 -10.99 -6.89
N LEU A 96 -9.08 -10.04 -7.80
CA LEU A 96 -9.63 -8.70 -7.75
C LEU A 96 -10.76 -8.61 -8.77
N ASN A 97 -11.99 -8.36 -8.30
CA ASN A 97 -13.21 -8.40 -9.11
C ASN A 97 -13.73 -6.98 -9.37
N PHE A 98 -13.85 -6.60 -10.64
CA PHE A 98 -14.39 -5.33 -11.10
C PHE A 98 -15.43 -5.56 -12.21
N ALA A 99 -16.71 -5.31 -11.92
CA ALA A 99 -17.81 -5.49 -12.86
C ALA A 99 -17.80 -6.88 -13.54
N GLN A 100 -17.55 -6.95 -14.85
CA GLN A 100 -17.42 -8.19 -15.61
C GLN A 100 -16.00 -8.80 -15.61
N LEU A 101 -15.01 -8.14 -15.04
CA LEU A 101 -13.61 -8.56 -15.09
C LEU A 101 -13.12 -9.06 -13.73
N SER A 102 -12.43 -10.19 -13.73
CA SER A 102 -11.73 -10.73 -12.56
C SER A 102 -10.26 -10.88 -12.88
N LEU A 103 -9.40 -10.22 -12.13
CA LEU A 103 -7.94 -10.26 -12.27
C LEU A 103 -7.33 -11.12 -11.16
N LEU A 104 -6.50 -12.09 -11.50
CA LEU A 104 -5.68 -12.81 -10.53
C LEU A 104 -4.34 -12.08 -10.38
N ILE A 105 -4.10 -11.54 -9.19
CA ILE A 105 -2.92 -10.75 -8.88
C ILE A 105 -1.98 -11.56 -7.99
N ASP A 106 -0.69 -11.57 -8.35
CA ASP A 106 0.40 -12.05 -7.50
C ASP A 106 1.03 -10.89 -6.73
N LEU A 107 0.80 -10.87 -5.41
CA LEU A 107 1.30 -9.82 -4.53
C LEU A 107 2.82 -9.84 -4.42
N LYS A 108 3.46 -11.01 -4.49
CA LYS A 108 4.92 -11.11 -4.41
C LYS A 108 5.57 -10.42 -5.62
N THR A 109 5.02 -10.67 -6.80
CA THR A 109 5.47 -10.01 -8.03
C THR A 109 5.20 -8.51 -7.98
N LEU A 110 4.03 -8.09 -7.49
CA LEU A 110 3.70 -6.68 -7.31
C LEU A 110 4.70 -5.98 -6.38
N LEU A 111 5.01 -6.56 -5.23
CA LEU A 111 5.96 -5.98 -4.27
C LEU A 111 7.39 -5.91 -4.84
N ASN A 112 7.80 -6.90 -5.65
CA ASN A 112 9.11 -6.90 -6.30
C ASN A 112 9.26 -5.84 -7.40
N THR A 113 8.15 -5.33 -7.96
CA THR A 113 8.18 -4.26 -8.97
C THR A 113 8.29 -2.86 -8.38
N LEU A 114 8.26 -2.72 -7.05
CA LEU A 114 8.39 -1.42 -6.38
C LEU A 114 9.86 -0.93 -6.44
N PRO A 115 10.09 0.37 -6.78
CA PRO A 115 11.42 0.91 -6.99
C PRO A 115 12.26 1.02 -5.70
N GLU A 116 11.61 1.16 -4.54
CA GLU A 116 12.27 1.13 -3.24
C GLU A 116 11.88 -0.11 -2.44
N THR A 117 12.88 -0.85 -1.95
CA THR A 117 12.71 -1.93 -1.00
C THR A 117 13.30 -1.51 0.34
N LYS A 118 12.44 -1.32 1.35
CA LYS A 118 12.87 -1.03 2.73
C LYS A 118 12.99 -2.34 3.51
N PRO A 119 14.06 -2.58 4.26
CA PRO A 119 14.15 -3.77 5.10
C PRO A 119 13.18 -3.67 6.28
N PHE A 120 12.42 -4.74 6.51
CA PHE A 120 11.51 -4.87 7.65
C PHE A 120 11.77 -6.20 8.36
N LYS A 121 11.55 -6.24 9.68
CA LYS A 121 11.66 -7.50 10.45
C LYS A 121 10.52 -8.47 10.12
N HIS A 122 9.32 -7.94 9.88
CA HIS A 122 8.13 -8.70 9.58
C HIS A 122 7.09 -7.82 8.88
N LEU A 123 6.45 -8.34 7.84
CA LEU A 123 5.33 -7.72 7.14
C LEU A 123 4.26 -8.79 6.98
N THR A 124 3.03 -8.48 7.37
CA THR A 124 1.88 -9.36 7.13
C THR A 124 0.72 -8.54 6.59
N LEU A 125 0.15 -9.00 5.49
CA LEU A 125 -1.06 -8.46 4.89
C LEU A 125 -2.21 -9.41 5.19
N ARG A 126 -3.30 -8.91 5.77
CA ARG A 126 -4.50 -9.70 6.06
C ARG A 126 -5.70 -9.08 5.35
N TRP A 127 -6.55 -9.94 4.79
CA TRP A 127 -7.83 -9.55 4.22
C TRP A 127 -8.95 -10.33 4.89
N ASN A 128 -9.97 -9.65 5.43
CA ASN A 128 -11.04 -10.29 6.21
C ASN A 128 -10.52 -11.26 7.29
N ASN A 129 -9.48 -10.86 8.01
CA ASN A 129 -8.81 -11.66 9.04
C ASN A 129 -8.06 -12.91 8.53
N GLU A 130 -8.04 -13.17 7.22
CA GLU A 130 -7.24 -14.23 6.61
C GLU A 130 -5.89 -13.69 6.10
N PRO A 131 -4.78 -14.42 6.31
CA PRO A 131 -3.45 -14.00 5.86
C PRO A 131 -3.31 -14.11 4.34
N LEU A 132 -2.81 -13.04 3.74
CA LEU A 132 -2.59 -12.90 2.30
C LEU A 132 -1.09 -13.00 1.97
N PHE A 133 -0.24 -12.35 2.77
CA PHE A 133 1.22 -12.35 2.67
C PHE A 133 1.84 -12.20 4.06
#